data_AF-A0A2G2HG88-F1
#
_entry.id   AF-A0A2G2HG88-F1
#
_cell.length_a   1.000
_cell.length_b   1.000
_cell.length_c   1.000
_cell.angle_alpha   90.00
_cell.angle_beta   90.00
_cell.angle_gamma   90.00
#
_symmetry.space_group_name_H-M   'P 1'
#
loop_
_entity.id
_entity.type
_entity.pdbx_description
1 polymer ?
#
loop_
_entity_poly.entity_id
_entity_poly.type
_entity_poly.pdbx_seq_one_letter_code
_entity_poly.pdbx_strand_id
1 'polypeptide(L)' 'YEINLLGHPNRFNGLYGAAVAAKKSGNKEKAAHYFQQLIDLTNGIESNRPELVEAKKYIS' A
#
# COMPACT_ATOMS: atom_id res chain seq x y z
N TYR A 1 -5.44 -12.57 24.37
CA TYR A 1 -5.28 -11.28 23.69
C TYR A 1 -4.75 -11.58 22.29
N GLU A 2 -5.12 -10.78 21.26
CA GLU A 2 -4.49 -10.78 19.91
C GLU A 2 -5.09 -11.61 18.76
N ILE A 3 -6.41 -11.82 18.71
CA ILE A 3 -7.07 -12.24 17.46
C ILE A 3 -8.16 -11.24 17.13
N ASN A 4 -7.79 -10.08 16.56
CA ASN A 4 -8.74 -9.13 15.96
C ASN A 4 -8.03 -8.16 14.99
N LEU A 5 -7.13 -8.68 14.15
CA LEU A 5 -6.58 -7.94 13.00
C LEU A 5 -7.27 -8.32 11.68
N LEU A 6 -8.47 -8.91 11.74
CA LEU A 6 -9.20 -9.44 10.58
C LEU A 6 -9.95 -8.39 9.74
N GLY A 7 -9.92 -7.10 10.07
CA GLY A 7 -10.77 -6.14 9.37
C GLY A 7 -10.40 -4.67 9.53
N HIS A 8 -9.12 -4.32 9.53
CA HIS A 8 -8.70 -2.92 9.69
C HIS A 8 -8.30 -2.32 8.33
N PRO A 9 -9.20 -1.62 7.63
CA PRO A 9 -8.85 -0.81 6.45
C PRO A 9 -7.78 0.25 6.73
N ASN A 10 -7.45 0.47 8.00
CA ASN A 10 -6.37 1.35 8.45
C ASN A 10 -4.95 0.88 8.08
N ARG A 11 -4.72 -0.42 7.84
CA ARG A 11 -3.37 -0.90 7.45
C ARG A 11 -3.06 -0.61 5.98
N PHE A 12 -4.06 -0.70 5.10
CA PHE A 12 -3.94 -0.39 3.67
C PHE A 12 -3.76 1.12 3.43
N ASN A 13 -4.65 1.94 4.00
CA ASN A 13 -4.56 3.40 3.90
C ASN A 13 -3.24 3.93 4.51
N GLY A 14 -2.77 3.33 5.61
CA GLY A 14 -1.49 3.67 6.23
C GLY A 14 -0.28 3.35 5.33
N LEU A 15 -0.26 2.17 4.68
CA LEU A 15 0.79 1.79 3.73
C LEU A 15 0.79 2.69 2.49
N TYR A 16 -0.39 3.02 1.96
CA TYR A 16 -0.52 3.93 0.82
C TYR A 16 -0.04 5.34 1.18
N GLY A 17 -0.47 5.87 2.32
CA GLY A 17 -0.01 7.16 2.83
C GLY A 17 1.51 7.22 3.02
N ALA A 18 2.10 6.15 3.57
CA ALA A 18 3.55 6.02 3.71
C ALA A 18 4.28 5.97 2.36
N ALA A 19 3.73 5.24 1.38
CA ALA A 19 4.28 5.18 0.03
C ALA A 19 4.24 6.54 -0.68
N VAL A 20 3.10 7.24 -0.60
CA VAL A 20 2.91 8.58 -1.16
C VAL A 20 3.82 9.60 -0.46
N ALA A 21 3.96 9.52 0.86
CA ALA A 21 4.89 10.38 1.61
C ALA A 21 6.35 10.13 1.22
N ALA A 22 6.76 8.86 1.08
CA ALA A 22 8.11 8.51 0.62
C ALA A 22 8.37 9.01 -0.82
N LYS A 23 7.40 8.86 -1.71
CA LYS A 23 7.42 9.39 -3.09
C LYS A 23 7.56 10.92 -3.09
N LYS A 24 6.77 11.63 -2.29
CA LYS A 24 6.85 13.09 -2.13
C LYS A 24 8.18 13.55 -1.50
N SER A 25 8.73 12.75 -0.61
CA SER A 25 10.04 12.99 0.00
C SER A 25 11.22 12.70 -0.95
N GLY A 26 10.98 12.22 -2.18
CA GLY A 26 12.03 11.82 -3.13
C GLY A 26 12.66 10.46 -2.85
N ASN A 27 12.19 9.74 -1.82
CA ASN A 27 12.68 8.42 -1.42
C ASN A 27 11.99 7.32 -2.25
N LYS A 28 12.42 7.18 -3.51
CA LYS A 28 11.81 6.24 -4.46
C LYS A 28 11.92 4.79 -4.02
N GLU A 29 13.02 4.42 -3.38
CA GLU A 29 13.27 3.06 -2.87
C GLU A 29 12.26 2.67 -1.78
N LYS A 30 12.07 3.54 -0.78
CA LYS A 30 11.04 3.35 0.25
C LYS A 30 9.64 3.36 -0.34
N ALA A 31 9.36 4.28 -1.28
CA ALA A 31 8.06 4.34 -1.94
C ALA A 31 7.74 3.04 -2.66
N ALA A 32 8.68 2.50 -3.45
CA ALA A 32 8.53 1.21 -4.11
C ALA A 32 8.33 0.09 -3.10
N HIS A 33 9.09 0.05 -2.01
CA HIS A 33 8.96 -0.98 -0.98
C HIS A 33 7.58 -0.96 -0.29
N TYR A 34 7.03 0.23 0.00
CA TYR A 34 5.69 0.37 0.56
C TYR A 34 4.59 0.04 -0.46
N PHE A 35 4.72 0.48 -1.71
CA PHE A 35 3.78 0.13 -2.76
C PHE A 35 3.79 -1.38 -3.06
N GLN A 36 4.95 -2.05 -2.96
CA GLN A 36 5.03 -3.49 -3.20
C GLN A 36 4.33 -4.27 -2.08
N GLN A 37 4.56 -3.91 -0.82
CA GLN A 37 3.83 -4.48 0.31
C GLN A 37 2.33 -4.20 0.24
N LEU A 38 1.93 -3.04 -0.28
CA LEU A 38 0.52 -2.71 -0.50
C LEU A 38 -0.13 -3.63 -1.55
N ILE A 39 0.56 -3.87 -2.67
CA ILE A 39 0.09 -4.80 -3.72
C ILE A 39 0.06 -6.23 -3.19
N ASP A 40 1.09 -6.65 -2.45
CA ASP A 40 1.17 -7.99 -1.87
C ASP A 40 0.05 -8.25 -0.85
N LEU A 41 -0.20 -7.27 0.04
CA LEU A 41 -1.31 -7.33 1.01
C LEU A 41 -2.69 -7.41 0.34
N THR A 42 -2.80 -6.94 -0.90
CA THR A 42 -4.07 -6.91 -1.67
C THR A 42 -4.11 -7.93 -2.81
N ASN A 43 -3.11 -8.81 -2.91
CA ASN A 43 -2.99 -9.82 -3.96
C ASN A 43 -4.15 -10.85 -3.96
N GLY A 44 -4.96 -10.89 -2.90
CA GLY A 44 -6.19 -11.69 -2.82
C GLY A 44 -7.50 -10.89 -2.85
N ILE A 45 -7.43 -9.56 -2.99
CA ILE A 45 -8.61 -8.69 -3.02
C ILE A 45 -8.54 -7.90 -4.32
N GLU A 46 -9.27 -8.35 -5.34
CA GLU A 46 -9.50 -7.59 -6.57
C GLU A 46 -10.30 -6.33 -6.25
N SER A 47 -9.58 -5.32 -5.76
CA SER A 47 -10.11 -4.03 -5.42
C SER A 47 -9.83 -3.09 -6.58
N ASN A 48 -10.87 -2.62 -7.26
CA ASN A 48 -10.83 -1.49 -8.20
C ASN A 48 -10.48 -0.14 -7.52
N ARG A 49 -9.76 -0.18 -6.41
CA ARG A 49 -9.38 0.99 -5.64
C ARG A 49 -8.32 1.80 -6.42
N PRO A 50 -8.49 3.11 -6.53
CA PRO A 50 -7.53 3.98 -7.22
C PRO A 50 -6.13 3.90 -6.58
N GLU A 51 -6.06 3.62 -5.28
CA GLU A 51 -4.80 3.47 -4.53
C GLU A 51 -3.94 2.32 -5.05
N LEU A 52 -4.55 1.19 -5.45
CA LEU A 52 -3.85 0.04 -6.04
C LEU A 52 -3.40 0.30 -7.46
N VAL A 53 -4.22 1.02 -8.23
CA VAL A 53 -3.87 1.44 -9.58
C VAL A 53 -2.65 2.36 -9.53
N GLU A 54 -2.61 3.31 -8.60
CA GLU A 54 -1.44 4.17 -8.42
C GLU A 54 -0.20 3.35 -7.97
N ALA A 55 -0.37 2.40 -7.04
CA ALA A 55 0.71 1.53 -6.60
C ALA A 55 1.30 0.69 -7.75
N LYS A 56 0.44 0.01 -8.52
CA LYS A 56 0.85 -0.78 -9.70
C LYS A 56 1.51 0.12 -10.74
N LYS A 57 0.97 1.31 -10.98
CA LYS A 57 1.53 2.29 -11.93
C LYS A 57 2.89 2.84 -11.48
N TYR A 58 3.16 2.87 -10.18
CA TYR A 58 4.43 3.36 -9.65
C TYR A 58 5.55 2.31 -9.71
N ILE A 59 5.20 1.02 -9.57
CA ILE A 59 6.17 -0.09 -9.64
C ILE A 59 6.32 -0.66 -11.07
N SER A 60 5.33 -0.44 -11.93
CA SER A 60 5.36 -0.81 -13.34
C SER A 60 6.33 0.01 -14.18
#